data_AF-I9YQ73-F1
#
_entry.id   AF-I9YQ73-F1
#
_cell.length_a   1.000
_cell.length_b   1.000
_cell.length_c   1.000
_cell.angle_alpha   90.00
_cell.angle_beta   90.00
_cell.angle_gamma   90.00
#
_symmetry.space_group_name_H-M   'P 1'
#
loop_
_entity.id
_entity.type
_entity.pdbx_description
1 polymer ?
#
loop_
_entity_poly.entity_id
_entity_poly.type
_entity_poly.pdbx_seq_one_letter_code
_entity_poly.pdbx_strand_id
1 'polypeptide(L)' 'MKLLFLACVVSVCFTACAKKIIYHEVKVPIKCDIEMPTRPSEHLEALEYLRALLIYTETLENDLKFCTKHNP' A
#
# COMPACT_ATOMS: atom_id res chain seq x y z
N MET A 1 -32.76 -16.71 -42.82
CA MET A 1 -33.16 -15.69 -41.81
C MET A 1 -33.08 -16.20 -40.37
N LYS A 2 -33.70 -17.34 -40.02
CA LYS A 2 -33.76 -17.86 -38.62
C LYS A 2 -32.38 -18.19 -37.99
N LEU A 3 -31.45 -18.76 -38.76
CA LEU A 3 -30.10 -19.10 -38.31
C LEU A 3 -29.21 -17.87 -38.08
N LEU A 4 -29.36 -16.83 -38.91
CA LEU A 4 -28.64 -15.56 -38.75
C LEU A 4 -29.05 -14.84 -37.47
N PHE A 5 -30.36 -14.88 -37.15
CA PHE A 5 -30.88 -14.31 -35.92
C PHE A 5 -30.32 -15.04 -34.68
N LEU A 6 -30.26 -16.37 -34.73
CA LEU A 6 -29.68 -17.18 -33.65
C LEU A 6 -28.18 -16.87 -33.46
N ALA A 7 -27.41 -16.75 -34.55
CA ALA A 7 -26.00 -16.41 -34.48
C ALA A 7 -25.75 -15.00 -33.89
N CYS A 8 -26.59 -14.02 -34.23
CA CYS A 8 -26.52 -12.68 -33.64
C CYS A 8 -26.81 -12.70 -32.14
N VAL A 9 -27.85 -13.41 -31.71
CA VAL A 9 -28.20 -13.52 -30.27
C VAL A 9 -27.06 -14.18 -29.49
N VAL A 10 -26.50 -15.26 -30.03
CA VAL A 10 -25.36 -15.97 -29.43
C VAL A 10 -24.15 -15.04 -29.31
N SER A 11 -23.81 -14.31 -30.38
CA SER A 11 -22.67 -13.37 -30.36
C SER A 11 -22.82 -12.27 -29.31
N VAL A 12 -24.03 -11.72 -29.13
CA VAL A 12 -24.26 -10.65 -28.14
C VAL A 12 -24.20 -11.21 -26.71
N CYS A 13 -24.75 -12.39 -26.46
CA CYS A 13 -24.67 -13.06 -25.15
C CYS A 13 -23.21 -13.30 -24.70
N PHE A 14 -22.31 -13.63 -25.62
CA PHE A 14 -20.89 -13.85 -25.30
C PHE A 14 -20.09 -12.55 -25.11
N THR A 15 -20.62 -11.39 -25.50
CA THR A 15 -19.97 -10.07 -25.25
C THR A 15 -20.38 -9.43 -23.91
N ALA A 16 -21.41 -9.95 -23.24
CA ALA A 16 -21.93 -9.39 -21.98
C ALA A 16 -21.03 -9.63 -20.75
N CYS A 17 -20.05 -10.53 -20.84
CA CYS A 17 -19.06 -10.79 -19.78
C CYS A 17 -17.79 -9.95 -19.93
N ALA A 18 -17.91 -8.67 -20.31
CA ALA A 18 -16.78 -7.76 -20.30
C ALA A 18 -16.30 -7.53 -18.85
N LYS A 19 -15.02 -7.82 -18.59
CA LYS A 19 -14.41 -7.69 -17.26
C LYS A 19 -14.44 -6.21 -16.84
N LYS A 20 -15.26 -5.85 -15.86
CA LYS A 20 -15.30 -4.49 -15.29
C LYS A 20 -13.95 -4.21 -14.63
N ILE A 21 -13.15 -3.32 -15.22
CA ILE A 21 -11.91 -2.85 -14.61
C ILE A 21 -12.30 -1.86 -13.52
N ILE A 22 -12.23 -2.29 -12.27
CA ILE A 22 -12.39 -1.42 -11.10
C ILE A 22 -10.99 -0.93 -10.74
N TYR A 23 -10.72 0.33 -11.03
CA TYR A 23 -9.52 0.99 -10.53
C TYR A 23 -9.75 1.30 -9.05
N HIS A 24 -8.95 0.70 -8.19
CA HIS A 24 -8.88 1.08 -6.80
C HIS A 24 -7.93 2.27 -6.68
N GLU A 25 -8.37 3.31 -5.98
CA GLU A 25 -7.47 4.38 -5.57
C GLU A 25 -6.42 3.79 -4.62
N VAL A 26 -5.21 3.61 -5.12
CA VAL A 26 -4.06 3.28 -4.28
C VAL A 26 -3.50 4.59 -3.76
N LYS A 27 -3.66 4.84 -2.46
CA LYS A 27 -2.99 5.95 -1.77
C LYS A 27 -1.49 5.76 -1.94
N VAL A 28 -0.86 6.59 -2.77
CA VAL A 28 0.60 6.66 -2.85
C VAL A 28 1.04 7.24 -1.50
N PRO A 29 1.97 6.58 -0.76
CA PRO A 29 2.47 7.16 0.48
C PRO A 29 3.10 8.51 0.14
N ILE A 30 2.43 9.61 0.51
CA ILE A 30 3.00 10.94 0.44
C ILE A 30 4.23 10.93 1.34
N LYS A 31 5.33 11.50 0.85
CA LYS A 31 6.54 11.66 1.65
C LYS A 31 6.14 12.42 2.91
N CYS A 32 6.37 11.81 4.07
CA CYS A 32 6.24 12.50 5.33
C CYS A 32 7.49 13.39 5.48
N ASP A 33 7.30 14.68 5.77
CA ASP A 33 8.39 15.64 5.94
C ASP A 33 9.08 15.44 7.31
N ILE A 34 9.71 14.28 7.47
CA ILE A 34 10.47 13.90 8.67
C ILE A 34 11.87 13.43 8.27
N GLU A 35 12.85 13.71 9.12
CA GLU A 35 14.20 13.19 8.96
C GLU A 35 14.22 11.71 9.36
N MET A 36 14.76 10.85 8.49
CA MET A 36 14.81 9.42 8.76
C MET A 36 15.88 9.12 9.82
N PRO A 37 15.53 8.54 10.98
CA PRO A 37 16.49 8.26 12.03
C PRO A 37 17.48 7.19 11.57
N THR A 38 18.75 7.34 11.96
CA THR A 38 19.80 6.36 11.65
C THR A 38 19.66 5.13 12.53
N ARG A 39 19.63 3.94 11.92
CA ARG A 39 19.61 2.67 12.65
C ARG A 39 20.90 2.51 13.47
N PRO A 40 20.82 2.14 14.77
CA PRO A 40 22.00 1.88 15.58
C PRO A 40 22.81 0.70 15.01
N SER A 41 24.13 0.80 15.07
CA SER A 41 25.03 -0.22 14.54
C SER A 41 25.01 -1.48 15.42
N GLU A 42 25.17 -2.65 14.80
CA GLU A 42 25.17 -3.94 15.51
C GLU A 42 26.48 -4.21 16.29
N HIS A 43 27.43 -3.27 16.26
CA HIS A 43 28.76 -3.42 16.86
C HIS A 43 28.87 -2.89 18.30
N LEU A 44 27.77 -2.41 18.90
CA LEU A 44 27.77 -1.99 20.31
C LEU A 44 27.70 -3.20 21.25
N GLU A 45 28.13 -3.01 22.51
CA GLU A 45 27.88 -3.97 23.58
C GLU A 45 26.37 -4.18 23.73
N ALA A 46 25.95 -5.42 24.07
CA ALA A 46 24.55 -5.84 24.00
C ALA A 46 23.58 -4.92 24.76
N LEU A 47 23.99 -4.39 25.93
CA LEU A 47 23.17 -3.50 26.73
C LEU A 47 23.02 -2.11 26.10
N GLU A 48 24.10 -1.57 25.55
CA GLU A 48 24.12 -0.26 24.87
C GLU A 48 23.34 -0.33 23.56
N TYR A 49 23.50 -1.44 22.81
CA TYR A 49 22.71 -1.73 21.63
C TYR A 49 21.22 -1.76 21.95
N LEU A 50 20.82 -2.50 22.99
CA LEU A 50 19.40 -2.61 23.38
C LEU A 50 18.80 -1.24 23.71
N ARG A 51 19.53 -0.41 24.46
CA ARG A 51 19.10 0.95 24.79
C ARG A 51 18.94 1.81 23.53
N ALA A 52 19.92 1.78 22.64
CA ALA A 52 19.86 2.53 21.38
C ALA A 52 18.69 2.06 20.50
N LEU A 53 18.41 0.76 20.50
CA LEU A 53 17.31 0.16 19.74
C LEU A 53 15.95 0.57 20.30
N LEU A 54 15.79 0.62 21.62
CA LEU A 54 14.55 1.08 22.26
C LEU A 54 14.25 2.55 21.93
N ILE A 55 15.27 3.41 21.98
CA ILE A 55 15.13 4.83 21.58
C ILE A 55 14.77 4.95 20.11
N TYR A 56 15.44 4.17 19.24
CA TYR A 56 15.14 4.11 17.82
C TYR A 56 13.68 3.71 17.55
N THR A 57 13.17 2.68 18.26
CA THR A 57 11.78 2.25 18.11
C THR A 57 10.77 3.28 18.63
N GLU A 58 11.05 3.94 19.75
CA GLU A 58 10.18 5.00 20.29
C GLU A 58 10.07 6.18 19.31
N THR A 59 11.20 6.55 18.70
CA THR A 59 11.25 7.61 17.68
C THR A 59 10.39 7.23 16.48
N LEU A 60 10.55 6.01 15.96
CA LEU A 60 9.74 5.50 14.85
C LEU A 60 8.24 5.47 15.16
N GLU A 61 7.86 5.09 16.38
CA GLU A 61 6.43 5.09 16.77
C GLU A 61 5.85 6.50 16.80
N ASN A 62 6.62 7.48 17.29
CA ASN A 62 6.18 8.87 17.34
C ASN A 62 6.08 9.49 15.94
N ASP A 63 7.06 9.21 15.09
CA ASP A 63 7.08 9.62 13.69
C ASP A 63 5.89 9.00 12.93
N LEU A 64 5.62 7.72 13.13
CA LEU A 64 4.48 7.05 12.51
C LEU A 64 3.14 7.67 12.96
N LYS A 65 2.98 7.98 14.25
CA LYS A 65 1.80 8.68 14.76
C LYS A 65 1.64 10.06 14.14
N PHE A 66 2.73 10.80 13.92
CA PHE A 66 2.70 12.08 13.24
C PHE A 66 2.29 11.93 11.76
N CYS A 67 2.95 11.03 11.03
CA CYS A 67 2.70 10.83 9.59
C CYS A 67 1.29 10.31 9.28
N THR A 68 0.66 9.61 10.23
CA THR A 68 -0.70 9.08 10.07
C THR A 68 -1.79 10.02 10.59
N LYS A 69 -1.45 11.09 11.31
CA LYS A 69 -2.42 11.99 11.98
C LYS A 69 -3.31 12.79 11.02
N HIS A 70 -2.82 13.08 9.80
CA HIS A 70 -3.60 13.73 8.74
C HIS A 70 -3.61 12.86 7.50
N ASN A 71 -4.52 11.89 7.49
CA ASN A 71 -4.88 11.15 6.29
C ASN A 71 -6.22 11.72 5.80
N PRO A 72 -6.25 12.62 4.80
CA PRO A 72 -7.50 13.00 4.14
C PRO A 72 -8.19 11.79 3.48
#